data_AF-A0A818LII4-F1
#
_entry.id   AF-A0A818LII4-F1
#
_cell.length_a   1.000
_cell.length_b   1.000
_cell.length_c   1.000
_cell.angle_alpha   90.00
_cell.angle_beta   90.00
_cell.angle_gamma   90.00
#
_symmetry.space_group_name_H-M   'P 1'
#
loop_
_entity.id
_entity.type
_entity.pdbx_description
1 polymer ?
#
loop_
_entity_poly.entity_id
_entity_poly.type
_entity_poly.pdbx_seq_one_letter_code
_entity_poly.pdbx_strand_id
1 'polypeptide(L)'
;PTFMELLQELGSKPYISPIPRSFQLTLFDGITPILDHNLDLADFKNLDSSPFRCRTIDQIYYLWKLAGGDLTAVLKSAGLIKISPSISKISKFVIDHGDVYGLQRDVNTLFDDASYKLSLKELENRFNDMPIEILHPLLEGGDPEFDKRQEELDKMIERQPLAVREHDFEYQFHRLILFERLLSSYPYQKQRLYTEARKDIPPLYRAYIWAALLDVSGNVNDVYNRIDKDNTTPTVIRQIEVDIPRCHQYDELLSSPEGHRKMKNVLKAWIASHSNLVYWQGLDSLCAPFVYLNFNNEALAYASLTAFIPKYLNNFFLKDNSLIINEYLVVFSHVIAFHHPDLSNRLETIGFIPDLYAIPWFLTVFAHVFPLNKIFHLWDMLLLGSSSFPLCIGVAILTQLKPLLLKADFNECILLFSELPEIDIERCIRDSIDIFVTTPRSCTYREHASDITNYPINNDLDMDPFPFSDLKSERCPRISANDIVELNDLKAPTASLKTSKLLLIDIRSSDEYMKAALPSSINISYEKAFDNQDRIIDNRLQHILDQHRSLVKVVIGNKNHKQTVDFTNNLITNNYTRVCLLHKGIDVFKTTGMLYVPTPSDLP
;
A
#
# COMPACT_ATOMS: atom_id res chain seq x y z
N PRO A 1 -2.93 -21.38 0.01
CA PRO A 1 -2.89 -20.66 -1.27
C PRO A 1 -1.46 -20.22 -1.61
N THR A 2 -1.09 -20.30 -2.89
CA THR A 2 0.17 -19.70 -3.37
C THR A 2 0.08 -18.17 -3.31
N PHE A 3 1.22 -17.46 -3.21
CA PHE A 3 1.25 -15.98 -3.20
C PHE A 3 0.45 -15.36 -4.37
N MET A 4 0.46 -16.02 -5.53
CA MET A 4 -0.30 -15.60 -6.72
C MET A 4 -1.82 -15.79 -6.58
N GLU A 5 -2.29 -16.80 -5.86
CA GLU A 5 -3.73 -16.99 -5.59
C GLU A 5 -4.27 -15.91 -4.64
N LEU A 6 -3.46 -15.50 -3.65
CA LEU A 6 -3.79 -14.39 -2.75
C LEU A 6 -3.84 -13.03 -3.49
N LEU A 7 -2.98 -12.83 -4.48
CA LEU A 7 -2.99 -11.64 -5.35
C LEU A 7 -4.21 -11.58 -6.27
N GLN A 8 -4.78 -12.72 -6.70
CA GLN A 8 -6.02 -12.76 -7.48
C GLN A 8 -7.25 -12.37 -6.65
N GLU A 9 -7.31 -12.74 -5.37
CA GLU A 9 -8.42 -12.37 -4.49
C GLU A 9 -8.48 -10.84 -4.23
N LEU A 10 -7.34 -10.13 -4.20
CA LEU A 10 -7.31 -8.66 -4.22
C LEU A 10 -8.05 -8.04 -5.43
N GLY A 11 -8.11 -8.75 -6.56
CA GLY A 11 -8.78 -8.30 -7.79
C GLY A 11 -10.26 -8.66 -7.91
N SER A 12 -10.77 -9.58 -7.08
CA SER A 12 -12.15 -10.10 -7.17
C SER A 12 -13.22 -9.21 -6.54
N LYS A 13 -12.85 -8.09 -5.91
CA LYS A 13 -13.79 -7.04 -5.48
C LYS A 13 -13.76 -5.89 -6.49
N PRO A 14 -14.72 -5.80 -7.42
CA PRO A 14 -14.73 -4.75 -8.43
C PRO A 14 -14.98 -3.40 -7.76
N TYR A 15 -13.98 -2.53 -7.78
CA TYR A 15 -14.20 -1.10 -7.61
C TYR A 15 -14.45 -0.50 -9.00
N ILE A 16 -15.72 -0.39 -9.37
CA ILE A 16 -16.15 0.36 -10.55
C ILE A 16 -16.60 1.72 -10.05
N SER A 17 -15.72 2.72 -10.14
CA SER A 17 -16.12 4.12 -10.00
C SER A 17 -16.98 4.51 -11.21
N PRO A 18 -18.13 5.20 -11.04
CA PRO A 18 -18.89 5.75 -12.14
C PRO A 18 -18.08 6.90 -12.80
N ILE A 19 -17.68 6.67 -14.06
CA ILE A 19 -16.97 7.63 -14.90
C ILE A 19 -17.85 8.88 -15.13
N PRO A 20 -17.45 10.09 -14.73
CA PRO A 20 -18.07 11.30 -15.23
C PRO A 20 -17.72 11.44 -16.72
N ARG A 21 -18.75 11.47 -17.56
CA ARG A 21 -18.60 11.81 -18.98
C ARG A 21 -18.20 13.29 -19.10
N SER A 22 -16.93 13.58 -19.36
CA SER A 22 -16.45 14.51 -20.40
C SER A 22 -15.02 15.00 -20.13
N PHE A 23 -14.31 15.25 -21.24
CA PHE A 23 -12.96 15.80 -21.41
C PHE A 23 -11.79 14.81 -21.40
N GLN A 24 -11.53 14.29 -22.61
CA GLN A 24 -10.24 13.79 -23.06
C GLN A 24 -9.23 14.94 -23.13
N LEU A 25 -8.07 14.77 -22.51
CA LEU A 25 -6.79 15.35 -22.91
C LEU A 25 -5.66 14.47 -22.34
N THR A 26 -4.83 14.00 -23.26
CA THR A 26 -3.80 12.95 -23.16
C THR A 26 -2.67 13.35 -22.21
N LEU A 27 -2.35 12.50 -21.23
CA LEU A 27 -1.26 12.71 -20.26
C LEU A 27 0.13 12.31 -20.78
N PHE A 28 0.20 11.73 -21.97
CA PHE A 28 1.35 10.93 -22.41
C PHE A 28 2.21 11.58 -23.49
N ASP A 29 2.10 12.89 -23.73
CA ASP A 29 2.99 13.63 -24.65
C ASP A 29 4.47 13.67 -24.19
N GLY A 30 4.81 13.05 -23.05
CA GLY A 30 6.17 12.89 -22.55
C GLY A 30 6.79 11.49 -22.75
N ILE A 31 6.06 10.52 -23.31
CA ILE A 31 6.58 9.17 -23.63
C ILE A 31 6.30 8.81 -25.10
N THR A 32 6.28 9.80 -25.98
CA THR A 32 6.44 9.53 -27.41
C THR A 32 7.93 9.41 -27.66
N PRO A 33 8.52 8.22 -27.90
CA PRO A 33 9.62 8.19 -28.84
C PRO A 33 9.08 8.87 -30.11
N ILE A 34 9.90 9.66 -30.77
CA ILE A 34 9.59 10.25 -32.06
C ILE A 34 9.23 9.10 -33.01
N LEU A 35 7.97 8.70 -33.02
CA LEU A 35 7.36 7.92 -34.07
C LEU A 35 6.97 8.97 -35.09
N ASP A 36 7.87 9.20 -36.04
CA ASP A 36 7.57 9.91 -37.27
C ASP A 36 6.25 9.36 -37.79
N HIS A 37 5.21 10.20 -37.80
CA HIS A 37 3.83 9.83 -38.16
C HIS A 37 3.65 9.51 -39.66
N ASN A 38 4.72 9.14 -40.37
CA ASN A 38 4.75 8.86 -41.81
C ASN A 38 5.56 7.59 -42.13
N LEU A 39 5.47 6.53 -41.32
CA LEU A 39 6.06 5.24 -41.70
C LEU A 39 5.00 4.34 -42.34
N ASP A 40 5.15 4.15 -43.65
CA ASP A 40 4.31 3.27 -44.46
C ASP A 40 4.64 1.80 -44.11
N LEU A 41 3.68 0.89 -44.27
CA LEU A 41 3.89 -0.55 -43.95
C LEU A 41 5.02 -1.19 -44.78
N ALA A 42 5.43 -0.54 -45.87
CA ALA A 42 6.58 -0.91 -46.70
C ALA A 42 7.95 -0.57 -46.06
N ASP A 43 8.00 0.35 -45.10
CA ASP A 43 9.25 0.79 -44.45
C ASP A 43 9.79 -0.20 -43.42
N PHE A 44 8.96 -1.16 -42.97
CA PHE A 44 9.38 -2.24 -42.05
C PHE A 44 10.49 -3.15 -42.60
N LYS A 45 10.73 -3.15 -43.91
CA LYS A 45 11.75 -4.02 -44.54
C LYS A 45 13.16 -3.40 -44.57
N ASN A 46 13.31 -2.10 -44.29
CA ASN A 46 14.58 -1.37 -44.43
C ASN A 46 14.95 -0.54 -43.18
N LEU A 47 14.49 -0.92 -41.97
CA LEU A 47 15.03 -0.34 -40.74
C LEU A 47 16.45 -0.88 -40.50
N ASP A 48 17.43 0.02 -40.41
CA ASP A 48 18.74 -0.30 -39.81
C ASP A 48 18.51 -1.09 -38.51
N SER A 49 19.10 -2.28 -38.45
CA SER A 49 18.85 -3.38 -37.50
C SER A 49 19.27 -3.12 -36.04
N SER A 50 19.34 -1.87 -35.61
CA SER A 50 19.79 -1.51 -34.27
C SER A 50 18.63 -1.59 -33.26
N PRO A 51 18.72 -2.44 -32.22
CA PRO A 51 17.68 -2.59 -31.18
C PRO A 51 17.46 -1.32 -30.36
N PHE A 52 18.29 -0.29 -30.55
CA PHE A 52 18.27 0.98 -29.82
C PHE A 52 17.39 2.06 -30.47
N ARG A 53 17.05 1.95 -31.75
CA ARG A 53 16.44 3.06 -32.52
C ARG A 53 15.06 3.49 -32.00
N CYS A 54 14.32 2.56 -31.41
CA CYS A 54 13.00 2.82 -30.83
C CYS A 54 13.04 2.95 -29.30
N ARG A 55 14.19 3.36 -28.72
CA ARG A 55 14.36 3.48 -27.27
C ARG A 55 14.83 4.88 -26.87
N THR A 56 14.34 5.37 -25.75
CA THR A 56 14.79 6.62 -25.13
C THR A 56 16.17 6.45 -24.50
N ILE A 57 16.86 7.57 -24.26
CA ILE A 57 18.18 7.54 -23.60
C ILE A 57 18.10 6.92 -22.19
N ASP A 58 17.01 7.16 -21.47
CA ASP A 58 16.78 6.61 -20.13
C ASP A 58 16.62 5.09 -20.17
N GLN A 59 15.88 4.56 -21.15
CA GLN A 59 15.76 3.11 -21.37
C GLN A 59 17.12 2.49 -21.73
N ILE A 60 17.87 3.11 -22.66
CA ILE A 60 19.18 2.62 -23.07
C ILE A 60 20.14 2.61 -21.87
N TYR A 61 20.19 3.69 -21.08
CA TYR A 61 21.05 3.77 -19.90
C TYR A 61 20.64 2.77 -18.82
N TYR A 62 19.34 2.58 -18.58
CA TYR A 62 18.84 1.59 -17.63
C TYR A 62 19.24 0.17 -18.03
N LEU A 63 19.02 -0.21 -19.30
CA LEU A 63 19.42 -1.51 -19.83
C LEU A 63 20.93 -1.69 -19.88
N TRP A 64 21.69 -0.64 -20.17
CA TRP A 64 23.16 -0.65 -20.12
C TRP A 64 23.67 -1.01 -18.72
N LYS A 65 23.06 -0.47 -17.66
CA LYS A 65 23.38 -0.85 -16.28
C LYS A 65 23.08 -2.33 -16.01
N LEU A 66 21.93 -2.82 -16.46
CA LEU A 66 21.55 -4.23 -16.32
C LEU A 66 22.48 -5.17 -17.09
N ALA A 67 23.06 -4.71 -18.21
CA ALA A 67 24.05 -5.46 -18.98
C ALA A 67 25.46 -5.49 -18.33
N GLY A 68 25.64 -4.85 -17.17
CA GLY A 68 26.91 -4.80 -16.43
C GLY A 68 27.59 -3.43 -16.39
N GLY A 69 26.98 -2.41 -17.01
CA GLY A 69 27.52 -1.06 -17.04
C GLY A 69 27.57 -0.39 -15.65
N ASP A 70 28.75 0.11 -15.26
CA ASP A 70 28.95 0.89 -14.05
C ASP A 70 29.53 2.27 -14.39
N LEU A 71 28.68 3.30 -14.33
CA LEU A 71 29.08 4.68 -14.63
C LEU A 71 30.19 5.17 -13.70
N THR A 72 30.15 4.80 -12.41
CA THR A 72 31.15 5.24 -11.44
C THR A 72 32.50 4.62 -11.75
N ALA A 73 32.54 3.33 -12.07
CA ALA A 73 33.77 2.65 -12.48
C ALA A 73 34.33 3.24 -13.78
N VAL A 74 33.47 3.50 -14.77
CA VAL A 74 33.86 4.12 -16.04
C VAL A 74 34.45 5.50 -15.82
N LEU A 75 33.78 6.38 -15.07
CA LEU A 75 34.25 7.74 -14.82
C LEU A 75 35.51 7.77 -13.93
N LYS A 76 35.68 6.82 -13.00
CA LYS A 76 36.95 6.64 -12.26
C LYS A 76 38.08 6.24 -13.19
N SER A 77 37.85 5.27 -14.10
CA SER A 77 38.85 4.83 -15.07
C SER A 77 39.24 5.93 -16.06
N ALA A 78 38.30 6.82 -16.38
CA ALA A 78 38.51 8.01 -17.21
C ALA A 78 39.24 9.14 -16.46
N GLY A 79 39.46 9.01 -15.15
CA GLY A 79 40.08 10.04 -14.31
C GLY A 79 39.16 11.24 -14.02
N LEU A 80 37.86 11.13 -14.31
CA LEU A 80 36.85 12.17 -14.10
C LEU A 80 36.33 12.17 -12.66
N ILE A 81 36.16 11.00 -12.05
CA ILE A 81 35.89 10.89 -10.61
C ILE A 81 37.23 10.69 -9.88
N LYS A 82 37.61 11.69 -9.08
CA LYS A 82 38.78 11.63 -8.20
C LYS A 82 38.32 11.55 -6.75
N ILE A 83 38.77 10.53 -6.02
CA ILE A 83 38.52 10.41 -4.59
C ILE A 83 39.51 11.30 -3.86
N SER A 84 39.03 12.31 -3.16
CA SER A 84 39.82 13.17 -2.27
C SER A 84 39.47 12.88 -0.79
N PRO A 85 40.46 12.85 0.12
CA PRO A 85 40.19 12.68 1.55
C PRO A 85 39.24 13.75 2.10
N SER A 86 38.35 13.39 3.02
CA SER A 86 37.39 14.35 3.63
C SER A 86 38.08 15.52 4.34
N ILE A 87 39.28 15.30 4.89
CA ILE A 87 40.12 16.34 5.52
C ILE A 87 40.55 17.43 4.52
N SER A 88 40.53 17.11 3.22
CA SER A 88 40.78 18.05 2.12
C SER A 88 39.58 18.95 1.81
N LYS A 89 38.48 18.86 2.56
CA LYS A 89 37.26 19.67 2.37
C LYS A 89 37.02 20.67 3.51
N ILE A 90 38.01 20.93 4.37
CA ILE A 90 37.90 21.87 5.50
C ILE A 90 37.77 23.32 4.98
N SER A 91 36.80 24.06 5.54
CA SER A 91 36.54 25.48 5.23
C SER A 91 37.75 26.37 5.52
N LYS A 92 37.89 27.46 4.75
CA LYS A 92 38.85 28.52 5.08
C LYS A 92 38.50 29.15 6.43
N PHE A 93 39.48 29.28 7.30
CA PHE A 93 39.38 30.03 8.54
C PHE A 93 40.38 31.17 8.53
N VAL A 94 39.99 32.26 9.18
CA VAL A 94 40.81 33.47 9.30
C VAL A 94 41.15 33.63 10.77
N ILE A 95 42.44 33.78 11.07
CA ILE A 95 42.87 34.08 12.44
C ILE A 95 42.87 35.60 12.68
N ASP A 96 42.88 36.03 13.94
CA ASP A 96 42.77 37.45 14.34
C ASP A 96 43.81 38.38 13.69
N HIS A 97 44.92 37.86 13.19
CA HIS A 97 45.95 38.62 12.47
C HIS A 97 45.66 38.82 10.97
N GLY A 98 44.51 38.33 10.47
CA GLY A 98 44.09 38.47 9.08
C GLY A 98 44.66 37.40 8.14
N ASP A 99 45.48 36.48 8.65
CA ASP A 99 45.96 35.34 7.86
C ASP A 99 44.82 34.36 7.59
N VAL A 100 44.65 34.03 6.31
CA VAL A 100 43.63 33.07 5.85
C VAL A 100 44.30 31.72 5.65
N TYR A 101 43.86 30.72 6.43
CA TYR A 101 44.29 29.33 6.30
C TYR A 101 43.15 28.49 5.75
N GLY A 102 43.46 27.58 4.83
CA GLY A 102 42.49 26.71 4.16
C GLY A 102 42.74 26.63 2.66
N LEU A 103 42.07 25.70 1.99
CA LEU A 103 42.36 25.37 0.60
C LEU A 103 41.92 26.48 -0.37
N GLN A 104 42.73 26.74 -1.39
CA GLN A 104 42.29 27.46 -2.58
C GLN A 104 41.17 26.67 -3.27
N ARG A 105 40.23 27.37 -3.92
CA ARG A 105 39.03 26.78 -4.53
C ARG A 105 39.45 25.63 -5.44
N ASP A 106 39.03 24.40 -5.12
CA ASP A 106 39.40 23.23 -5.90
C ASP A 106 38.80 23.37 -7.32
N VAL A 107 39.67 23.46 -8.32
CA VAL A 107 39.28 23.62 -9.73
C VAL A 107 38.41 22.45 -10.19
N ASN A 108 38.55 21.27 -9.55
CA ASN A 108 37.68 20.10 -9.80
C ASN A 108 36.22 20.29 -9.33
N THR A 109 35.89 21.39 -8.63
CA THR A 109 34.50 21.76 -8.29
C THR A 109 33.85 22.70 -9.31
N LEU A 110 34.62 23.17 -10.29
CA LEU A 110 34.07 23.90 -11.42
C LEU A 110 33.35 22.92 -12.35
N PHE A 111 32.33 23.42 -13.06
CA PHE A 111 31.68 22.64 -14.10
C PHE A 111 32.72 22.24 -15.16
N ASP A 112 32.87 20.94 -15.35
CA ASP A 112 33.68 20.34 -16.42
C ASP A 112 32.72 19.90 -17.52
N ASP A 113 32.84 20.48 -18.71
CA ASP A 113 32.02 20.17 -19.88
C ASP A 113 32.54 18.95 -20.66
N ALA A 114 33.54 18.25 -20.13
CA ALA A 114 34.04 17.00 -20.68
C ALA A 114 32.90 15.99 -20.89
N SER A 115 32.78 15.52 -22.14
CA SER A 115 31.88 14.44 -22.50
C SER A 115 32.65 13.13 -22.59
N TYR A 116 32.11 12.08 -21.96
CA TYR A 116 32.67 10.73 -22.03
C TYR A 116 31.68 9.80 -22.72
N LYS A 117 32.12 9.14 -23.79
CA LYS A 117 31.29 8.20 -24.54
C LYS A 117 31.27 6.84 -23.83
N LEU A 118 30.10 6.44 -23.34
CA LEU A 118 29.90 5.09 -22.78
C LEU A 118 29.91 4.04 -23.89
N SER A 119 30.58 2.91 -23.63
CA SER A 119 30.60 1.76 -24.54
C SER A 119 29.27 1.02 -24.46
N LEU A 120 28.65 0.75 -25.62
CA LEU A 120 27.41 -0.04 -25.72
C LEU A 120 27.67 -1.51 -26.05
N LYS A 121 28.93 -1.95 -26.17
CA LYS A 121 29.29 -3.29 -26.65
C LYS A 121 28.66 -4.43 -25.85
N GLU A 122 28.65 -4.33 -24.52
CA GLU A 122 28.07 -5.36 -23.65
C GLU A 122 26.55 -5.43 -23.82
N LEU A 123 25.91 -4.25 -23.92
CA LEU A 123 24.49 -4.14 -24.20
C LEU A 123 24.13 -4.72 -25.58
N GLU A 124 24.92 -4.40 -26.61
CA GLU A 124 24.78 -4.96 -27.97
C GLU A 124 24.89 -6.49 -27.96
N ASN A 125 25.85 -7.05 -27.21
CA ASN A 125 25.99 -8.49 -27.09
C ASN A 125 24.75 -9.14 -26.46
N ARG A 126 24.20 -8.55 -25.38
CA ARG A 126 22.96 -9.06 -24.75
C ARG A 126 21.77 -9.07 -25.71
N PHE A 127 21.68 -8.08 -26.59
CA PHE A 127 20.63 -8.04 -27.60
C PHE A 127 20.82 -9.05 -28.74
N ASN A 128 22.06 -9.29 -29.16
CA ASN A 128 22.35 -10.27 -30.22
C ASN A 128 22.00 -11.71 -29.83
N ASP A 129 22.06 -12.02 -28.53
CA ASP A 129 21.76 -13.36 -28.00
C ASP A 129 20.26 -13.58 -27.70
N MET A 130 19.42 -12.54 -27.89
CA MET A 130 18.01 -12.57 -27.49
C MET A 130 17.08 -13.08 -28.63
N PRO A 131 16.14 -14.00 -28.35
CA PRO A 131 15.11 -14.40 -29.30
C PRO A 131 14.25 -13.22 -29.78
N ILE A 132 13.86 -13.24 -31.06
CA ILE A 132 13.12 -12.14 -31.70
C ILE A 132 11.77 -11.87 -31.03
N GLU A 133 11.21 -12.87 -30.39
CA GLU A 133 9.92 -12.78 -29.74
C GLU A 133 9.98 -12.02 -28.40
N ILE A 134 11.14 -12.02 -27.73
CA ILE A 134 11.40 -11.19 -26.53
C ILE A 134 11.67 -9.74 -26.94
N LEU A 135 12.20 -9.50 -28.15
CA LEU A 135 12.40 -8.16 -28.72
C LEU A 135 11.08 -7.42 -28.99
N HIS A 136 10.02 -8.16 -29.30
CA HIS A 136 8.72 -7.62 -29.68
C HIS A 136 7.54 -8.37 -29.02
N PRO A 137 7.43 -8.36 -27.67
CA PRO A 137 6.37 -9.08 -26.97
C PRO A 137 5.02 -8.51 -27.40
N LEU A 138 4.12 -9.33 -27.96
CA LEU A 138 2.79 -8.89 -28.38
C LEU A 138 1.88 -8.70 -27.16
N LEU A 139 1.00 -7.70 -27.20
CA LEU A 139 -0.02 -7.54 -26.17
C LEU A 139 -1.17 -8.54 -26.39
N GLU A 140 -1.60 -8.76 -27.63
CA GLU A 140 -2.75 -9.63 -27.92
C GLU A 140 -2.35 -10.76 -28.87
N GLY A 141 -2.88 -11.94 -28.57
CA GLY A 141 -2.50 -13.23 -29.13
C GLY A 141 -2.34 -13.22 -30.64
N GLY A 142 -1.11 -13.50 -31.08
CA GLY A 142 -0.79 -13.78 -32.47
C GLY A 142 -0.53 -15.27 -32.72
N ASP A 143 -0.01 -15.98 -31.71
CA ASP A 143 0.36 -17.40 -31.81
C ASP A 143 0.21 -18.11 -30.43
N PRO A 144 -0.71 -19.08 -30.29
CA PRO A 144 -0.91 -19.83 -29.05
C PRO A 144 0.35 -20.55 -28.52
N GLU A 145 1.26 -20.95 -29.42
CA GLU A 145 2.50 -21.63 -29.04
C GLU A 145 3.53 -20.65 -28.46
N PHE A 146 3.56 -19.43 -29.00
CA PHE A 146 4.32 -18.33 -28.44
C PHE A 146 3.78 -17.90 -27.07
N ASP A 147 2.47 -17.68 -26.95
CA ASP A 147 1.82 -17.28 -25.69
C ASP A 147 2.11 -18.29 -24.57
N LYS A 148 2.10 -19.59 -24.90
CA LYS A 148 2.45 -20.65 -23.95
C LYS A 148 3.92 -20.61 -23.52
N ARG A 149 4.86 -20.42 -24.46
CA ARG A 149 6.29 -20.28 -24.14
C ARG A 149 6.56 -19.05 -23.27
N GLN A 150 5.91 -17.93 -23.58
CA GLN A 150 6.00 -16.71 -22.80
C GLN A 150 5.44 -16.92 -21.38
N GLU A 151 4.27 -17.55 -21.24
CA GLU A 151 3.71 -17.89 -19.93
C GLU A 151 4.63 -18.81 -19.10
N GLU A 152 5.28 -19.80 -19.73
CA GLU A 152 6.20 -20.70 -19.04
C GLU A 152 7.47 -19.96 -18.57
N LEU A 153 8.00 -19.06 -19.39
CA LEU A 153 9.15 -18.22 -19.05
C LEU A 153 8.80 -17.23 -17.93
N ASP A 154 7.66 -16.54 -18.05
CA ASP A 154 7.16 -15.63 -17.02
C ASP A 154 6.95 -16.35 -15.70
N LYS A 155 6.33 -17.54 -15.70
CA LYS A 155 6.15 -18.37 -14.50
C LYS A 155 7.48 -18.85 -13.90
N MET A 156 8.51 -19.06 -14.72
CA MET A 156 9.84 -19.45 -14.23
C MET A 156 10.53 -18.27 -13.54
N ILE A 157 10.45 -17.08 -14.15
CA ILE A 157 11.10 -15.87 -13.64
C ILE A 157 10.35 -15.32 -12.42
N GLU A 158 9.02 -15.32 -12.42
CA GLU A 158 8.16 -14.89 -11.30
C GLU A 158 8.41 -15.66 -9.99
N ARG A 159 9.00 -16.86 -10.06
CA ARG A 159 9.38 -17.64 -8.87
C ARG A 159 10.63 -17.12 -8.17
N GLN A 160 11.42 -16.27 -8.82
CA GLN A 160 12.62 -15.70 -8.24
C GLN A 160 12.28 -14.52 -7.31
N PRO A 161 13.11 -14.25 -6.29
CA PRO A 161 12.95 -13.07 -5.43
C PRO A 161 12.89 -11.79 -6.26
N LEU A 162 12.14 -10.78 -5.80
CA LEU A 162 11.93 -9.54 -6.57
C LEU A 162 13.26 -8.85 -6.88
N ALA A 163 14.18 -8.85 -5.92
CA ALA A 163 15.51 -8.27 -6.11
C ALA A 163 16.30 -8.90 -7.28
N VAL A 164 16.11 -10.20 -7.55
CA VAL A 164 16.73 -10.88 -8.68
C VAL A 164 16.06 -10.44 -9.98
N ARG A 165 14.73 -10.42 -10.00
CA ARG A 165 13.94 -9.97 -11.16
C ARG A 165 14.23 -8.53 -11.57
N GLU A 166 14.47 -7.63 -10.60
CA GLU A 166 14.82 -6.22 -10.88
C GLU A 166 16.19 -6.02 -11.54
N HIS A 167 17.08 -7.03 -11.44
CA HIS A 167 18.42 -7.02 -12.04
C HIS A 167 18.55 -7.95 -13.26
N ASP A 168 17.50 -8.70 -13.59
CA ASP A 168 17.48 -9.58 -14.75
C ASP A 168 17.21 -8.77 -16.03
N PHE A 169 18.13 -8.86 -16.99
CA PHE A 169 18.10 -8.05 -18.20
C PHE A 169 16.90 -8.38 -19.09
N GLU A 170 16.71 -9.66 -19.41
CA GLU A 170 15.68 -10.15 -20.31
C GLU A 170 14.29 -9.85 -19.75
N TYR A 171 14.10 -10.14 -18.45
CA TYR A 171 12.85 -9.87 -17.77
C TYR A 171 12.54 -8.39 -17.72
N GLN A 172 13.47 -7.54 -17.25
CA GLN A 172 13.21 -6.10 -17.19
C GLN A 172 12.95 -5.53 -18.58
N PHE A 173 13.70 -5.95 -19.60
CA PHE A 173 13.45 -5.52 -20.96
C PHE A 173 12.02 -5.85 -21.43
N HIS A 174 11.53 -7.07 -21.17
CA HIS A 174 10.14 -7.44 -21.43
C HIS A 174 9.16 -6.54 -20.67
N ARG A 175 9.36 -6.35 -19.35
CA ARG A 175 8.50 -5.49 -18.51
C ARG A 175 8.47 -4.05 -19.01
N LEU A 176 9.59 -3.52 -19.49
CA LEU A 176 9.64 -2.18 -20.08
C LEU A 176 8.71 -2.05 -21.28
N ILE A 177 8.83 -2.94 -22.27
CA ILE A 177 7.99 -2.87 -23.48
C ILE A 177 6.51 -3.03 -23.13
N LEU A 178 6.21 -3.98 -22.24
CA LEU A 178 4.86 -4.25 -21.78
C LEU A 178 4.24 -2.99 -21.14
N PHE A 179 4.90 -2.39 -20.15
CA PHE A 179 4.36 -1.22 -19.46
C PHE A 179 4.38 0.05 -20.31
N GLU A 180 5.36 0.23 -21.19
CA GLU A 180 5.35 1.31 -22.17
C GLU A 180 4.04 1.30 -22.98
N ARG A 181 3.66 0.14 -23.53
CA ARG A 181 2.43 0.02 -24.31
C ARG A 181 1.16 0.10 -23.45
N LEU A 182 1.18 -0.45 -22.24
CA LEU A 182 0.03 -0.35 -21.31
C LEU A 182 -0.20 1.10 -20.88
N LEU A 183 0.85 1.88 -20.66
CA LEU A 183 0.78 3.30 -20.35
C LEU A 183 0.29 4.10 -21.56
N SER A 184 0.83 3.85 -22.76
CA SER A 184 0.36 4.52 -23.99
C SER A 184 -1.12 4.23 -24.31
N SER A 185 -1.64 3.08 -23.91
CA SER A 185 -3.05 2.69 -24.09
C SER A 185 -3.94 2.98 -22.88
N TYR A 186 -3.41 3.61 -21.83
CA TYR A 186 -4.18 4.07 -20.69
C TYR A 186 -5.15 5.20 -21.09
N PRO A 187 -6.42 5.22 -20.65
CA PRO A 187 -7.03 4.35 -19.62
C PRO A 187 -7.69 3.07 -20.15
N TYR A 188 -7.68 2.82 -21.47
CA TYR A 188 -8.40 1.69 -22.07
C TYR A 188 -7.92 0.32 -21.57
N GLN A 189 -6.61 0.15 -21.37
CA GLN A 189 -6.02 -1.09 -20.83
C GLN A 189 -5.76 -1.03 -19.31
N LYS A 190 -6.44 -0.15 -18.56
CA LYS A 190 -6.22 0.02 -17.11
C LYS A 190 -6.27 -1.32 -16.35
N GLN A 191 -7.24 -2.19 -16.62
CA GLN A 191 -7.35 -3.48 -15.90
C GLN A 191 -6.14 -4.39 -16.14
N ARG A 192 -5.57 -4.37 -17.34
CA ARG A 192 -4.37 -5.13 -17.65
C ARG A 192 -3.14 -4.53 -16.98
N LEU A 193 -3.03 -3.20 -16.93
CA LEU A 193 -1.98 -2.51 -16.16
C LEU A 193 -2.00 -2.93 -14.69
N TYR A 194 -3.18 -2.98 -14.06
CA TYR A 194 -3.33 -3.46 -12.67
C TYR A 194 -2.93 -4.93 -12.53
N THR A 195 -3.32 -5.78 -13.49
CA THR A 195 -2.99 -7.20 -13.48
C THR A 195 -1.49 -7.44 -13.56
N GLU A 196 -0.81 -6.71 -14.44
CA GLU A 196 0.64 -6.80 -14.58
C GLU A 196 1.37 -6.18 -13.38
N ALA A 197 0.90 -5.05 -12.85
CA ALA A 197 1.49 -4.41 -11.67
C ALA A 197 1.41 -5.28 -10.41
N ARG A 198 0.42 -6.19 -10.31
CA ARG A 198 0.35 -7.18 -9.21
C ARG A 198 1.50 -8.18 -9.21
N LYS A 199 2.13 -8.44 -10.36
CA LYS A 199 3.29 -9.33 -10.44
C LYS A 199 4.56 -8.64 -9.91
N ASP A 200 4.78 -7.41 -10.36
CA ASP A 200 5.75 -6.42 -9.88
C ASP A 200 5.65 -5.13 -10.72
N ILE A 201 6.44 -4.11 -10.37
CA ILE A 201 6.54 -2.85 -11.11
C ILE A 201 8.00 -2.62 -11.53
N PRO A 202 8.31 -2.48 -12.83
CA PRO A 202 9.69 -2.27 -13.28
C PRO A 202 10.23 -0.90 -12.80
N PRO A 203 11.45 -0.84 -12.22
CA PRO A 203 11.96 0.38 -11.62
C PRO A 203 11.95 1.63 -12.49
N LEU A 204 12.26 1.50 -13.78
CA LEU A 204 12.33 2.64 -14.70
C LEU A 204 10.97 3.32 -14.91
N TYR A 205 9.88 2.54 -14.94
CA TYR A 205 8.53 3.06 -15.18
C TYR A 205 7.70 3.24 -13.91
N ARG A 206 8.26 2.92 -12.74
CA ARG A 206 7.55 2.97 -11.45
C ARG A 206 6.81 4.29 -11.23
N ALA A 207 7.44 5.42 -11.52
CA ALA A 207 6.83 6.75 -11.41
C ALA A 207 5.51 6.87 -12.19
N TYR A 208 5.51 6.47 -13.45
CA TYR A 208 4.36 6.57 -14.35
C TYR A 208 3.29 5.52 -14.02
N ILE A 209 3.70 4.31 -13.64
CA ILE A 209 2.79 3.25 -13.22
C ILE A 209 2.08 3.67 -11.93
N TRP A 210 2.80 4.22 -10.94
CA TRP A 210 2.19 4.76 -9.72
C TRP A 210 1.19 5.88 -10.02
N ALA A 211 1.54 6.81 -10.92
CA ALA A 211 0.61 7.86 -11.35
C ALA A 211 -0.66 7.26 -12.00
N ALA A 212 -0.53 6.23 -12.83
CA ALA A 212 -1.67 5.53 -13.42
C ALA A 212 -2.52 4.77 -12.38
N LEU A 213 -1.89 4.10 -11.40
CA LEU A 213 -2.59 3.42 -10.29
C LEU A 213 -3.31 4.38 -9.34
N LEU A 214 -2.85 5.64 -9.31
CA LEU A 214 -3.45 6.75 -8.58
C LEU A 214 -4.46 7.56 -9.41
N ASP A 215 -4.76 7.13 -10.64
CA ASP A 215 -5.70 7.82 -11.53
C ASP A 215 -5.31 9.27 -11.86
N VAL A 216 -4.00 9.59 -11.82
CA VAL A 216 -3.51 10.90 -12.23
C VAL A 216 -3.79 11.10 -13.72
N SER A 217 -4.56 12.16 -14.01
CA SER A 217 -5.08 12.50 -15.34
C SER A 217 -5.01 14.03 -15.60
N GLY A 218 -5.14 14.46 -16.86
CA GLY A 218 -5.05 15.86 -17.29
C GLY A 218 -3.62 16.45 -17.42
N ASN A 219 -3.54 17.75 -17.72
CA ASN A 219 -2.28 18.47 -17.88
C ASN A 219 -1.69 18.88 -16.52
N VAL A 220 -0.96 17.94 -15.89
CA VAL A 220 -0.34 18.14 -14.57
C VAL A 220 0.66 19.30 -14.54
N ASN A 221 1.37 19.55 -15.65
CA ASN A 221 2.35 20.63 -15.76
C ASN A 221 1.69 22.00 -15.64
N ASP A 222 0.61 22.22 -16.40
CA ASP A 222 -0.15 23.47 -16.33
C ASP A 222 -0.71 23.72 -14.93
N VAL A 223 -1.27 22.68 -14.31
CA VAL A 223 -1.82 22.77 -12.95
C VAL A 223 -0.72 23.18 -11.97
N TYR A 224 0.42 22.48 -11.97
CA TYR A 224 1.53 22.74 -11.06
C TYR A 224 2.18 24.12 -11.28
N ASN A 225 2.29 24.56 -12.53
CA ASN A 225 2.90 25.84 -12.88
C ASN A 225 2.02 27.04 -12.51
N ARG A 226 0.69 26.88 -12.46
CA ARG A 226 -0.25 27.94 -12.05
C ARG A 226 -0.29 28.17 -10.53
N ILE A 227 0.22 27.23 -9.74
CA ILE A 227 0.22 27.36 -8.28
C ILE A 227 1.29 28.38 -7.86
N ASP A 228 0.85 29.40 -7.12
CA ASP A 228 1.73 30.33 -6.42
C ASP A 228 2.34 29.63 -5.18
N LYS A 229 3.58 29.18 -5.33
CA LYS A 229 4.32 28.44 -4.30
C LYS A 229 4.82 29.34 -3.16
N ASP A 230 4.76 30.65 -3.33
CA ASP A 230 5.20 31.60 -2.32
C ASP A 230 4.04 32.14 -1.48
N ASN A 231 2.79 31.84 -1.87
CA ASN A 231 1.59 32.06 -1.06
C ASN A 231 1.44 31.03 0.09
N THR A 232 2.53 30.75 0.81
CA THR A 232 2.55 29.88 1.99
C THR A 232 2.96 30.70 3.21
N THR A 233 2.34 30.43 4.37
CA THR A 233 2.66 31.20 5.59
C THR A 233 4.13 31.03 6.01
N PRO A 234 4.79 32.08 6.56
CA PRO A 234 6.19 32.00 7.00
C PRO A 234 6.45 30.88 8.02
N THR A 235 5.47 30.58 8.89
CA THR A 235 5.56 29.51 9.89
C THR A 235 5.71 28.14 9.22
N VAL A 236 4.91 27.86 8.19
CA VAL A 236 4.97 26.58 7.46
C VAL A 236 6.26 26.48 6.66
N ILE A 237 6.70 27.56 6.01
CA ILE A 237 7.98 27.61 5.29
C ILE A 237 9.14 27.25 6.23
N ARG A 238 9.17 27.86 7.42
CA ARG A 238 10.20 27.58 8.43
C ARG A 238 10.20 26.12 8.87
N GLN A 239 9.02 25.51 9.01
CA GLN A 239 8.92 24.10 9.37
C GLN A 239 9.50 23.20 8.27
N ILE A 240 9.11 23.44 7.01
CA ILE A 240 9.65 22.71 5.83
C ILE A 240 11.18 22.83 5.77
N GLU A 241 11.73 24.02 6.07
CA GLU A 241 13.17 24.28 6.06
C GLU A 241 13.95 23.53 7.14
N VAL A 242 13.30 23.19 8.26
CA VAL A 242 13.90 22.40 9.33
C VAL A 242 13.73 20.90 9.10
N ASP A 243 12.65 20.48 8.46
CA ASP A 243 12.32 19.07 8.25
C ASP A 243 13.06 18.46 7.07
N ILE A 244 13.05 19.11 5.90
CA ILE A 244 13.69 18.59 4.68
C ILE A 244 15.15 18.16 4.91
N PRO A 245 16.02 18.96 5.55
CA PRO A 245 17.42 18.58 5.71
C PRO A 245 17.63 17.34 6.58
N ARG A 246 16.63 16.94 7.39
CA ARG A 246 16.64 15.75 8.26
C ARG A 246 15.95 14.54 7.61
N CYS A 247 15.21 14.76 6.54
CA CYS A 247 14.44 13.76 5.83
C CYS A 247 15.34 12.98 4.86
N HIS A 248 15.37 11.65 4.97
CA HIS A 248 16.15 10.77 4.09
C HIS A 248 17.62 11.19 3.88
N GLN A 249 18.30 11.67 4.93
CA GLN A 249 19.70 12.16 4.87
C GLN A 249 20.71 11.14 4.32
N TYR A 250 20.40 9.85 4.37
CA TYR A 250 21.24 8.79 3.84
C TYR A 250 21.22 8.71 2.31
N ASP A 251 20.23 9.32 1.64
CA ASP A 251 20.07 9.28 0.18
C ASP A 251 20.76 10.48 -0.48
N GLU A 252 21.70 10.22 -1.38
CA GLU A 252 22.52 11.26 -2.02
C GLU A 252 21.70 12.20 -2.90
N LEU A 253 20.64 11.70 -3.56
CA LEU A 253 19.83 12.50 -4.47
C LEU A 253 18.95 13.48 -3.69
N LEU A 254 18.24 13.01 -2.67
CA LEU A 254 17.35 13.85 -1.87
C LEU A 254 18.08 14.80 -0.92
N SER A 255 19.24 14.39 -0.38
CA SER A 255 20.08 15.25 0.48
C SER A 255 20.84 16.33 -0.30
N SER A 256 20.84 16.26 -1.64
CA SER A 256 21.44 17.29 -2.48
C SER A 256 20.70 18.62 -2.38
N PRO A 257 21.36 19.77 -2.64
CA PRO A 257 20.70 21.07 -2.67
C PRO A 257 19.50 21.11 -3.63
N GLU A 258 19.60 20.39 -4.74
CA GLU A 258 18.54 20.33 -5.75
C GLU A 258 17.37 19.44 -5.31
N GLY A 259 17.66 18.33 -4.62
CA GLY A 259 16.65 17.51 -3.95
C GLY A 259 15.87 18.32 -2.92
N HIS A 260 16.56 19.04 -2.03
CA HIS A 260 15.93 19.94 -1.07
C HIS A 260 15.05 21.00 -1.73
N ARG A 261 15.53 21.61 -2.82
CA ARG A 261 14.77 22.62 -3.57
C ARG A 261 13.49 22.03 -4.16
N LYS A 262 13.57 20.86 -4.80
CA LYS A 262 12.44 20.16 -5.42
C LYS A 262 11.41 19.71 -4.39
N MET A 263 11.87 19.13 -3.27
CA MET A 263 11.03 18.78 -2.13
C MET A 263 10.26 19.99 -1.60
N LYS A 264 10.95 21.12 -1.39
CA LYS A 264 10.34 22.36 -0.92
C LYS A 264 9.27 22.87 -1.90
N ASN A 265 9.55 22.85 -3.20
CA ASN A 265 8.62 23.31 -4.22
C ASN A 265 7.33 22.46 -4.26
N VAL A 266 7.46 21.14 -4.23
CA VAL A 266 6.31 20.22 -4.26
C VAL A 266 5.46 20.36 -3.00
N LEU A 267 6.09 20.42 -1.82
CA LEU A 267 5.38 20.63 -0.55
C LEU A 267 4.66 21.99 -0.51
N LYS A 268 5.34 23.07 -0.88
CA LYS A 268 4.73 24.41 -1.00
C LYS A 268 3.53 24.40 -1.94
N ALA A 269 3.67 23.78 -3.12
CA ALA A 269 2.59 23.68 -4.07
C ALA A 269 1.39 22.93 -3.48
N TRP A 270 1.63 21.81 -2.80
CA TRP A 270 0.59 21.02 -2.16
C TRP A 270 -0.15 21.76 -1.05
N ILE A 271 0.57 22.49 -0.19
CA ILE A 271 -0.08 23.30 0.86
C ILE A 271 -0.89 24.44 0.25
N ALA A 272 -0.32 25.15 -0.73
CA ALA A 272 -0.98 26.27 -1.39
C ALA A 272 -2.26 25.85 -2.14
N SER A 273 -2.31 24.61 -2.65
CA SER A 273 -3.49 24.08 -3.35
C SER A 273 -4.58 23.53 -2.42
N HIS A 274 -4.31 23.35 -1.11
CA HIS A 274 -5.24 22.75 -0.15
C HIS A 274 -5.43 23.64 1.08
N SER A 275 -6.21 24.72 0.93
CA SER A 275 -6.41 25.74 1.97
C SER A 275 -7.03 25.24 3.29
N ASN A 276 -7.70 24.07 3.26
CA ASN A 276 -8.28 23.41 4.42
C ASN A 276 -7.31 22.48 5.17
N LEU A 277 -6.14 22.20 4.60
CA LEU A 277 -5.13 21.29 5.16
C LEU A 277 -3.93 22.09 5.69
N VAL A 278 -3.19 21.50 6.62
CA VAL A 278 -1.99 22.09 7.23
C VAL A 278 -0.80 21.16 7.09
N TYR A 279 0.40 21.73 7.15
CA TYR A 279 1.62 20.95 7.19
C TYR A 279 1.77 20.28 8.57
N TRP A 280 1.77 18.94 8.58
CA TRP A 280 2.19 18.14 9.72
C TRP A 280 3.56 17.54 9.45
N GLN A 281 4.42 17.49 10.48
CA GLN A 281 5.71 16.82 10.41
C GLN A 281 5.52 15.36 9.98
N GLY A 282 6.28 14.92 8.97
CA GLY A 282 6.11 13.62 8.31
C GLY A 282 5.59 13.74 6.88
N LEU A 283 4.96 14.87 6.49
CA LEU A 283 4.55 15.11 5.11
C LEU A 283 5.76 15.21 4.16
N ASP A 284 6.89 15.69 4.65
CA ASP A 284 8.19 15.64 3.98
C ASP A 284 8.62 14.20 3.65
N SER A 285 8.53 13.29 4.62
CA SER A 285 8.84 11.87 4.39
C SER A 285 7.84 11.21 3.42
N LEU A 286 6.57 11.60 3.47
CA LEU A 286 5.57 11.12 2.50
C LEU A 286 5.82 11.64 1.07
N CYS A 287 6.33 12.87 0.93
CA CYS A 287 6.65 13.50 -0.35
C CYS A 287 7.88 12.88 -1.03
N ALA A 288 8.85 12.42 -0.24
CA ALA A 288 10.15 11.98 -0.70
C ALA A 288 10.11 10.87 -1.78
N PRO A 289 9.33 9.78 -1.64
CA PRO A 289 9.22 8.76 -2.68
C PRO A 289 8.76 9.33 -4.04
N PHE A 290 7.80 10.26 -4.03
CA PHE A 290 7.28 10.85 -5.27
C PHE A 290 8.31 11.76 -5.94
N VAL A 291 9.01 12.59 -5.17
CA VAL A 291 10.05 13.47 -5.71
C VAL A 291 11.26 12.67 -6.19
N TYR A 292 11.65 11.61 -5.48
CA TYR A 292 12.72 10.72 -5.91
C TYR A 292 12.42 10.10 -7.27
N LEU A 293 11.25 9.47 -7.41
CA LEU A 293 10.85 8.80 -8.65
C LEU A 293 10.59 9.77 -9.81
N ASN A 294 10.24 11.02 -9.51
CA ASN A 294 9.91 12.05 -10.49
C ASN A 294 10.87 13.25 -10.40
N PHE A 295 12.16 13.01 -10.16
CA PHE A 295 13.11 14.09 -9.87
C PHE A 295 13.15 15.16 -10.97
N ASN A 296 12.99 14.76 -12.23
CA ASN A 296 12.95 15.65 -13.39
C ASN A 296 11.55 16.16 -13.74
N ASN A 297 10.51 15.76 -13.00
CA ASN A 297 9.11 16.12 -13.24
C ASN A 297 8.38 16.44 -11.92
N GLU A 298 8.68 17.60 -11.33
CA GLU A 298 8.05 18.06 -10.07
C GLU A 298 6.51 18.09 -10.17
N ALA A 299 5.95 18.36 -11.35
CA ALA A 299 4.51 18.41 -11.58
C ALA A 299 3.84 17.03 -11.41
N LEU A 300 4.47 15.96 -11.95
CA LEU A 300 3.99 14.60 -11.77
C LEU A 300 4.16 14.15 -10.30
N ALA A 301 5.27 14.51 -9.65
CA ALA A 301 5.46 14.26 -8.22
C ALA A 301 4.32 14.87 -7.37
N TYR A 302 4.03 16.15 -7.62
CA TYR A 302 2.94 16.88 -6.99
C TYR A 302 1.58 16.24 -7.25
N ALA A 303 1.29 15.88 -8.51
CA ALA A 303 0.01 15.28 -8.88
C ALA A 303 -0.19 13.90 -8.23
N SER A 304 0.86 13.06 -8.20
CA SER A 304 0.84 11.77 -7.51
C SER A 304 0.64 11.93 -6.00
N LEU A 305 1.35 12.85 -5.34
CA LEU A 305 1.13 13.15 -3.91
C LEU A 305 -0.30 13.63 -3.63
N THR A 306 -0.82 14.51 -4.50
CA THR A 306 -2.17 15.08 -4.42
C THR A 306 -3.25 14.00 -4.57
N ALA A 307 -3.04 13.00 -5.43
CA ALA A 307 -3.95 11.86 -5.58
C ALA A 307 -3.81 10.83 -4.45
N PHE A 308 -2.59 10.64 -3.94
CA PHE A 308 -2.29 9.66 -2.89
C PHE A 308 -2.92 10.01 -1.54
N ILE A 309 -2.84 11.27 -1.11
CA ILE A 309 -3.28 11.69 0.22
C ILE A 309 -4.78 11.44 0.44
N PRO A 310 -5.70 11.86 -0.45
CA PRO A 310 -7.11 11.51 -0.29
C PRO A 310 -7.34 9.99 -0.27
N LYS A 311 -6.58 9.19 -1.03
CA LYS A 311 -6.77 7.74 -1.06
C LYS A 311 -6.46 7.07 0.29
N TYR A 312 -5.34 7.38 0.93
CA TYR A 312 -4.88 6.66 2.14
C TYR A 312 -4.92 7.47 3.44
N LEU A 313 -4.91 8.79 3.33
CA LEU A 313 -4.74 9.76 4.43
C LEU A 313 -5.84 10.83 4.40
N ASN A 314 -7.03 10.45 3.95
CA ASN A 314 -8.18 11.36 3.89
C ASN A 314 -8.37 12.06 5.24
N ASN A 315 -8.40 13.40 5.23
CA ASN A 315 -8.55 14.24 6.43
C ASN A 315 -7.44 14.14 7.50
N PHE A 316 -6.35 13.40 7.27
CA PHE A 316 -5.24 13.31 8.23
C PHE A 316 -4.51 14.65 8.44
N PHE A 317 -4.48 15.49 7.41
CA PHE A 317 -3.77 16.78 7.45
C PHE A 317 -4.69 17.96 7.80
N LEU A 318 -5.88 17.71 8.35
CA LEU A 318 -6.69 18.79 8.93
C LEU A 318 -5.97 19.45 10.12
N LYS A 319 -6.34 20.70 10.42
CA LYS A 319 -5.85 21.40 11.62
C LYS A 319 -6.24 20.68 12.90
N ASP A 320 -7.47 20.17 12.96
CA ASP A 320 -7.91 19.22 13.98
C ASP A 320 -8.21 17.89 13.30
N ASN A 321 -7.31 16.94 13.47
CA ASN A 321 -7.37 15.59 12.91
C ASN A 321 -7.57 14.52 14.01
N SER A 322 -7.85 14.95 15.24
CA SER A 322 -7.82 14.09 16.42
C SER A 322 -8.78 12.92 16.29
N LEU A 323 -10.03 13.17 15.87
CA LEU A 323 -11.04 12.13 15.68
C LEU A 323 -10.63 11.12 14.60
N ILE A 324 -10.05 11.60 13.49
CA ILE A 324 -9.63 10.76 12.36
C ILE A 324 -8.50 9.82 12.78
N ILE A 325 -7.47 10.36 13.45
CA ILE A 325 -6.34 9.57 13.94
C ILE A 325 -6.81 8.56 14.99
N ASN A 326 -7.61 9.00 15.96
CA ASN A 326 -8.12 8.12 17.01
C ASN A 326 -9.00 6.99 16.45
N GLU A 327 -9.92 7.27 15.52
CA GLU A 327 -10.69 6.25 14.82
C GLU A 327 -9.76 5.22 14.15
N TYR A 328 -8.76 5.71 13.41
CA TYR A 328 -7.82 4.86 12.69
C TYR A 328 -7.03 3.93 13.63
N LEU A 329 -6.55 4.44 14.77
CA LEU A 329 -5.80 3.68 15.76
C LEU A 329 -6.67 2.65 16.50
N VAL A 330 -7.93 2.97 16.78
CA VAL A 330 -8.87 2.00 17.38
C VAL A 330 -9.18 0.88 16.39
N VAL A 331 -9.48 1.21 15.12
CA VAL A 331 -9.68 0.19 14.07
C VAL A 331 -8.41 -0.65 13.89
N PHE A 332 -7.22 -0.06 13.95
CA PHE A 332 -5.98 -0.81 13.93
C PHE A 332 -5.88 -1.79 15.11
N SER A 333 -6.23 -1.35 16.32
CA SER A 333 -6.28 -2.22 17.51
C SER A 333 -7.23 -3.41 17.31
N HIS A 334 -8.40 -3.17 16.71
CA HIS A 334 -9.39 -4.21 16.40
C HIS A 334 -8.85 -5.23 15.38
N VAL A 335 -8.15 -4.77 14.34
CA VAL A 335 -7.54 -5.67 13.34
C VAL A 335 -6.39 -6.49 13.98
N ILE A 336 -5.60 -5.91 14.90
CA ILE A 336 -4.62 -6.68 15.68
C ILE A 336 -5.34 -7.76 16.50
N ALA A 337 -6.39 -7.42 17.24
CA ALA A 337 -7.14 -8.40 18.04
C ALA A 337 -7.78 -9.50 17.19
N PHE A 338 -8.25 -9.16 15.99
CA PHE A 338 -8.83 -10.11 15.03
C PHE A 338 -7.81 -11.16 14.58
N HIS A 339 -6.56 -10.78 14.29
CA HIS A 339 -5.53 -11.72 13.78
C HIS A 339 -4.64 -12.32 14.88
N HIS A 340 -4.34 -11.53 15.91
CA HIS A 340 -3.39 -11.83 16.98
C HIS A 340 -3.95 -11.40 18.36
N PRO A 341 -5.01 -12.06 18.86
CA PRO A 341 -5.62 -11.72 20.14
C PRO A 341 -4.66 -11.89 21.31
N ASP A 342 -3.75 -12.85 21.24
CA ASP A 342 -2.68 -13.06 22.23
C ASP A 342 -1.70 -11.88 22.31
N LEU A 343 -1.32 -11.33 21.16
CA LEU A 343 -0.52 -10.11 21.11
C LEU A 343 -1.31 -8.90 21.61
N SER A 344 -2.57 -8.75 21.17
CA SER A 344 -3.45 -7.66 21.62
C SER A 344 -3.62 -7.67 23.14
N ASN A 345 -3.95 -8.83 23.73
CA ASN A 345 -4.05 -9.03 25.18
C ASN A 345 -2.75 -8.67 25.88
N ARG A 346 -1.60 -9.08 25.35
CA ARG A 346 -0.29 -8.76 25.93
C ARG A 346 -0.05 -7.26 25.94
N LEU A 347 -0.19 -6.60 24.79
CA LEU A 347 0.06 -5.17 24.64
C LEU A 347 -0.86 -4.34 25.55
N GLU A 348 -2.14 -4.72 25.66
CA GLU A 348 -3.09 -4.10 26.56
C GLU A 348 -2.70 -4.29 28.04
N THR A 349 -2.28 -5.51 28.43
CA THR A 349 -1.85 -5.82 29.80
C THR A 349 -0.67 -4.95 30.25
N ILE A 350 0.26 -4.64 29.35
CA ILE A 350 1.40 -3.78 29.64
C ILE A 350 1.13 -2.29 29.38
N GLY A 351 -0.08 -1.92 28.94
CA GLY A 351 -0.44 -0.53 28.62
C GLY A 351 0.23 0.04 27.37
N PHE A 352 0.72 -0.80 26.46
CA PHE A 352 1.42 -0.40 25.24
C PHE A 352 0.45 -0.32 24.05
N ILE A 353 -0.26 0.82 23.95
CA ILE A 353 -1.31 1.06 22.96
C ILE A 353 -0.77 1.66 21.64
N PRO A 354 -1.47 1.49 20.49
CA PRO A 354 -1.03 2.02 19.20
C PRO A 354 -0.73 3.52 19.14
N ASP A 355 -1.38 4.34 19.96
CA ASP A 355 -1.14 5.78 20.09
C ASP A 355 0.34 6.12 20.35
N LEU A 356 1.08 5.20 20.99
CA LEU A 356 2.48 5.39 21.34
C LEU A 356 3.45 5.19 20.17
N TYR A 357 3.08 4.42 19.14
CA TYR A 357 4.01 3.98 18.10
C TYR A 357 3.50 4.06 16.67
N ALA A 358 2.18 4.01 16.44
CA ALA A 358 1.61 3.83 15.12
C ALA A 358 1.23 5.14 14.41
N ILE A 359 1.22 6.28 15.10
CA ILE A 359 0.94 7.59 14.48
C ILE A 359 1.95 7.90 13.36
N PRO A 360 3.28 7.80 13.56
CA PRO A 360 4.24 8.04 12.49
C PRO A 360 4.12 7.04 11.33
N TRP A 361 3.73 5.80 11.63
CA TRP A 361 3.52 4.75 10.64
C TRP A 361 2.42 5.15 9.67
N PHE A 362 1.25 5.52 10.18
CA PHE A 362 0.12 5.83 9.33
C PHE A 362 0.21 7.23 8.73
N LEU A 363 0.68 8.24 9.46
CA LEU A 363 0.81 9.61 8.94
C LEU A 363 1.73 9.71 7.72
N THR A 364 2.75 8.84 7.65
CA THR A 364 3.73 8.82 6.55
C THR A 364 3.58 7.61 5.64
N VAL A 365 2.56 6.77 5.87
CA VAL A 365 2.39 5.45 5.23
C VAL A 365 3.71 4.68 5.16
N PHE A 366 4.35 4.61 6.33
CA PHE A 366 5.62 3.96 6.61
C PHE A 366 6.86 4.63 5.98
N ALA A 367 6.71 5.68 5.17
CA ALA A 367 7.84 6.32 4.47
C ALA A 367 8.92 6.88 5.40
N HIS A 368 8.56 7.29 6.62
CA HIS A 368 9.53 7.70 7.63
C HIS A 368 10.22 6.53 8.36
N VAL A 369 9.60 5.34 8.31
CA VAL A 369 10.02 4.16 9.07
C VAL A 369 11.04 3.33 8.28
N PHE A 370 10.84 3.19 6.97
CA PHE A 370 11.69 2.35 6.13
C PHE A 370 12.50 3.17 5.12
N PRO A 371 13.68 2.66 4.71
CA PRO A 371 14.44 3.29 3.66
C PRO A 371 13.71 3.25 2.31
N LEU A 372 14.01 4.19 1.40
CA LEU A 372 13.28 4.37 0.14
C LEU A 372 13.16 3.11 -0.72
N ASN A 373 14.22 2.32 -0.81
CA ASN A 373 14.21 1.05 -1.56
C ASN A 373 13.15 0.07 -1.03
N LYS A 374 13.00 -0.02 0.31
CA LYS A 374 11.96 -0.82 0.97
C LYS A 374 10.57 -0.21 0.75
N ILE A 375 10.46 1.12 0.75
CA ILE A 375 9.21 1.83 0.49
C ILE A 375 8.71 1.62 -0.93
N PHE A 376 9.59 1.60 -1.94
CA PHE A 376 9.15 1.35 -3.31
C PHE A 376 8.47 -0.01 -3.46
N HIS A 377 9.08 -1.08 -2.93
CA HIS A 377 8.46 -2.42 -2.97
C HIS A 377 7.16 -2.49 -2.17
N LEU A 378 7.12 -1.87 -0.99
CA LEU A 378 5.92 -1.84 -0.17
C LEU A 378 4.78 -1.06 -0.85
N TRP A 379 5.09 0.08 -1.47
CA TRP A 379 4.11 0.94 -2.11
C TRP A 379 3.66 0.42 -3.48
N ASP A 380 4.51 -0.31 -4.20
CA ASP A 380 4.13 -1.04 -5.43
C ASP A 380 2.88 -1.90 -5.16
N MET A 381 2.83 -2.57 -4.01
CA MET A 381 1.65 -3.33 -3.57
C MET A 381 0.56 -2.51 -2.90
N LEU A 382 0.92 -1.52 -2.08
CA LEU A 382 -0.05 -0.62 -1.43
C LEU A 382 -0.99 0.03 -2.44
N LEU A 383 -0.45 0.52 -3.56
CA LEU A 383 -1.19 1.27 -4.58
C LEU A 383 -2.26 0.42 -5.29
N LEU A 384 -2.10 -0.90 -5.27
CA LEU A 384 -3.07 -1.87 -5.78
C LEU A 384 -4.19 -2.18 -4.77
N GLY A 385 -3.98 -1.90 -3.49
CA GLY A 385 -4.94 -2.08 -2.41
C GLY A 385 -5.89 -0.88 -2.20
N SER A 386 -6.90 -1.10 -1.36
CA SER A 386 -7.84 -0.06 -0.91
C SER A 386 -7.25 0.78 0.25
N SER A 387 -8.01 1.78 0.71
CA SER A 387 -7.59 2.66 1.81
C SER A 387 -7.30 1.94 3.13
N SER A 388 -7.77 0.70 3.31
CA SER A 388 -7.56 -0.10 4.52
C SER A 388 -6.28 -0.93 4.50
N PHE A 389 -5.63 -1.09 3.35
CA PHE A 389 -4.41 -1.90 3.22
C PHE A 389 -3.25 -1.47 4.15
N PRO A 390 -3.03 -0.16 4.46
CA PRO A 390 -2.02 0.22 5.46
C PRO A 390 -2.23 -0.41 6.84
N LEU A 391 -3.48 -0.67 7.26
CA LEU A 391 -3.76 -1.37 8.52
C LEU A 391 -3.18 -2.79 8.49
N CYS A 392 -3.31 -3.47 7.35
CA CYS A 392 -2.80 -4.82 7.14
C CYS A 392 -1.26 -4.84 7.16
N ILE A 393 -0.61 -3.83 6.57
CA ILE A 393 0.85 -3.66 6.66
C ILE A 393 1.28 -3.48 8.12
N GLY A 394 0.58 -2.63 8.88
CA GLY A 394 0.86 -2.43 10.30
C GLY A 394 0.77 -3.72 11.11
N VAL A 395 -0.25 -4.55 10.85
CA VAL A 395 -0.39 -5.85 11.51
C VAL A 395 0.71 -6.81 11.09
N ALA A 396 1.08 -6.85 9.80
CA ALA A 396 2.16 -7.70 9.31
C ALA A 396 3.53 -7.36 9.95
N ILE A 397 3.82 -6.07 10.18
CA ILE A 397 5.01 -5.65 10.92
C ILE A 397 4.95 -6.20 12.35
N LEU A 398 3.81 -6.04 13.03
CA LEU A 398 3.60 -6.58 14.38
C LEU A 398 3.69 -8.11 14.41
N THR A 399 3.25 -8.82 13.37
CA THR A 399 3.39 -10.28 13.24
C THR A 399 4.86 -10.70 13.26
N GLN A 400 5.75 -9.96 12.59
CA GLN A 400 7.20 -10.23 12.61
C GLN A 400 7.81 -9.94 13.98
N LEU A 401 7.36 -8.87 14.65
CA LEU A 401 7.85 -8.47 15.98
C LEU A 401 7.24 -9.27 17.13
N LYS A 402 6.12 -9.97 16.91
CA LYS A 402 5.35 -10.71 17.90
C LYS A 402 6.20 -11.60 18.83
N PRO A 403 7.18 -12.40 18.35
CA PRO A 403 8.00 -13.23 19.24
C PRO A 403 8.78 -12.45 20.30
N LEU A 404 9.15 -11.20 20.01
CA LEU A 404 9.82 -10.29 20.93
C LEU A 404 8.80 -9.59 21.84
N LEU A 405 7.72 -9.06 21.24
CA LEU A 405 6.68 -8.32 21.96
C LEU A 405 5.95 -9.16 23.02
N LEU A 406 5.78 -10.47 22.79
CA LEU A 406 5.15 -11.36 23.78
C LEU A 406 5.97 -11.50 25.07
N LYS A 407 7.27 -11.23 25.01
CA LYS A 407 8.19 -11.33 26.15
C LYS A 407 8.52 -9.96 26.76
N ALA A 408 8.47 -8.92 25.93
CA ALA A 408 8.86 -7.57 26.31
C ALA A 408 7.93 -6.92 27.34
N ASP A 409 8.48 -6.14 28.25
CA ASP A 409 7.74 -5.19 29.09
C ASP A 409 7.49 -3.86 28.36
N PHE A 410 6.84 -2.90 29.03
CA PHE A 410 6.53 -1.59 28.44
C PHE A 410 7.77 -0.83 27.95
N ASN A 411 8.87 -0.81 28.73
CA ASN A 411 10.07 -0.07 28.37
C ASN A 411 10.84 -0.75 27.24
N GLU A 412 10.90 -2.09 27.27
CA GLU A 412 11.47 -2.88 26.19
C GLU A 412 10.70 -2.68 24.87
N CYS A 413 9.37 -2.54 24.92
CA CYS A 413 8.57 -2.17 23.76
C CYS A 413 8.93 -0.78 23.25
N ILE A 414 9.03 0.24 24.11
CA ILE A 414 9.43 1.60 23.69
C ILE A 414 10.78 1.57 22.97
N LEU A 415 11.76 0.82 23.48
CA LEU A 415 13.06 0.68 22.83
C LEU A 415 12.94 -0.03 21.48
N LEU A 416 12.20 -1.15 21.41
CA LEU A 416 12.01 -1.92 20.18
C LEU A 416 11.41 -1.08 19.04
N PHE A 417 10.46 -0.18 19.34
CA PHE A 417 9.84 0.67 18.33
C PHE A 417 10.65 1.93 18.00
N SER A 418 11.54 2.36 18.91
CA SER A 418 12.50 3.44 18.64
C SER A 418 13.63 2.96 17.72
N GLU A 419 14.07 1.72 17.90
CA GLU A 419 15.10 1.05 17.11
C GLU A 419 14.51 -0.21 16.46
N LEU A 420 13.63 0.00 15.47
CA LEU A 420 12.91 -1.10 14.84
C LEU A 420 13.89 -2.15 14.31
N PRO A 421 13.76 -3.43 14.71
CA PRO A 421 14.54 -4.51 14.13
C PRO A 421 14.35 -4.56 12.61
N GLU A 422 15.30 -5.18 11.91
CA GLU A 422 15.16 -5.32 10.47
C GLU A 422 13.88 -6.09 10.10
N ILE A 423 12.98 -5.41 9.39
CA ILE A 423 11.77 -5.99 8.84
C ILE A 423 12.06 -6.53 7.44
N ASP A 424 11.68 -7.80 7.21
CA ASP A 424 11.64 -8.42 5.90
C ASP A 424 10.41 -7.90 5.14
N ILE A 425 10.64 -7.11 4.09
CA ILE A 425 9.59 -6.45 3.32
C ILE A 425 8.83 -7.42 2.42
N GLU A 426 9.50 -8.42 1.83
CA GLU A 426 8.81 -9.42 0.99
C GLU A 426 7.85 -10.25 1.85
N ARG A 427 8.30 -10.64 3.06
CA ARG A 427 7.42 -11.26 4.05
C ARG A 427 6.30 -10.31 4.49
N CYS A 428 6.61 -9.06 4.79
CA CYS A 428 5.62 -8.07 5.22
C CYS A 428 4.49 -7.91 4.17
N ILE A 429 4.87 -7.79 2.90
CA ILE A 429 3.92 -7.72 1.77
C ILE A 429 3.04 -8.97 1.74
N ARG A 430 3.62 -10.17 1.73
CA ARG A 430 2.85 -11.43 1.71
C ARG A 430 1.90 -11.56 2.89
N ASP A 431 2.38 -11.30 4.10
CA ASP A 431 1.59 -11.39 5.32
C ASP A 431 0.46 -10.32 5.29
N SER A 432 0.73 -9.11 4.79
CA SER A 432 -0.28 -8.05 4.64
C SER A 432 -1.39 -8.40 3.64
N ILE A 433 -1.07 -9.11 2.56
CA ILE A 433 -2.06 -9.59 1.58
C ILE A 433 -2.94 -10.67 2.21
N ASP A 434 -2.34 -11.64 2.92
CA ASP A 434 -3.10 -12.69 3.63
C ASP A 434 -4.05 -12.08 4.67
N ILE A 435 -3.55 -11.11 5.46
CA ILE A 435 -4.35 -10.34 6.40
C ILE A 435 -5.50 -9.63 5.68
N PHE A 436 -5.24 -8.95 4.57
CA PHE A 436 -6.27 -8.22 3.82
C PHE A 436 -7.36 -9.16 3.29
N VAL A 437 -6.97 -10.28 2.68
CA VAL A 437 -7.88 -11.27 2.09
C VAL A 437 -8.72 -11.98 3.16
N THR A 438 -8.12 -12.29 4.31
CA THR A 438 -8.81 -13.02 5.38
C THR A 438 -9.61 -12.11 6.34
N THR A 439 -9.55 -10.79 6.14
CA THR A 439 -10.34 -9.81 6.90
C THR A 439 -11.61 -9.45 6.11
N PRO A 440 -12.82 -9.65 6.66
CA PRO A 440 -14.04 -9.14 6.03
C PRO A 440 -13.94 -7.62 5.81
N ARG A 441 -14.53 -7.13 4.73
CA ARG A 441 -14.29 -5.75 4.29
C ARG A 441 -14.81 -4.74 5.30
N SER A 442 -16.01 -4.98 5.82
CA SER A 442 -16.66 -4.16 6.85
C SER A 442 -15.88 -4.12 8.17
N CYS A 443 -15.00 -5.09 8.44
CA CYS A 443 -14.15 -5.09 9.64
C CYS A 443 -13.06 -4.01 9.65
N THR A 444 -12.85 -3.34 8.51
CA THR A 444 -11.93 -2.20 8.39
C THR A 444 -12.66 -0.88 8.12
N TYR A 445 -13.97 -0.84 8.38
CA TYR A 445 -14.80 0.35 8.23
C TYR A 445 -14.29 1.50 9.11
N ARG A 446 -14.21 2.69 8.52
CA ARG A 446 -13.83 3.96 9.18
C ARG A 446 -14.62 5.05 8.51
N GLU A 447 -15.43 5.81 9.26
CA GLU A 447 -16.30 6.87 8.76
C GLU A 447 -15.53 7.89 7.90
N HIS A 448 -14.28 8.18 8.28
CA HIS A 448 -13.47 9.18 7.58
C HIS A 448 -12.63 8.62 6.41
N ALA A 449 -12.75 7.33 6.07
CA ALA A 449 -12.04 6.76 4.92
C ALA A 449 -12.60 7.26 3.59
N SER A 450 -11.72 7.40 2.60
CA SER A 450 -12.06 7.85 1.25
C SER A 450 -13.04 6.94 0.52
N ASP A 451 -12.92 5.63 0.75
CA ASP A 451 -13.71 4.61 0.06
C ASP A 451 -15.23 4.77 0.32
N ILE A 452 -15.65 5.36 1.45
CA ILE A 452 -17.08 5.52 1.82
C ILE A 452 -17.82 6.50 0.91
N THR A 453 -17.15 7.53 0.39
CA THR A 453 -17.79 8.57 -0.43
C THR A 453 -18.32 8.05 -1.77
N ASN A 454 -17.87 6.87 -2.20
CA ASN A 454 -18.24 6.25 -3.48
C ASN A 454 -19.13 5.00 -3.34
N TYR A 455 -19.57 4.63 -2.13
CA TYR A 455 -20.58 3.58 -1.97
C TYR A 455 -21.99 4.18 -1.99
N PRO A 456 -22.90 3.69 -2.84
CA PRO A 456 -24.30 3.98 -2.64
C PRO A 456 -24.71 3.37 -1.30
N ILE A 457 -24.97 4.20 -0.29
CA ILE A 457 -25.50 3.85 1.06
C ILE A 457 -26.97 3.39 0.93
N ASN A 458 -27.30 2.61 -0.10
CA ASN A 458 -28.67 2.34 -0.50
C ASN A 458 -29.23 1.04 0.09
N ASN A 459 -28.47 0.31 0.92
CA ASN A 459 -28.93 -0.91 1.58
C ASN A 459 -28.76 -0.82 3.09
N ASP A 460 -29.84 -1.09 3.84
CA ASP A 460 -29.84 -1.15 5.32
C ASP A 460 -28.84 -2.16 5.90
N LEU A 461 -28.31 -3.07 5.07
CA LEU A 461 -27.41 -4.18 5.42
C LEU A 461 -25.92 -3.80 5.50
N ASP A 462 -25.55 -2.64 4.96
CA ASP A 462 -24.17 -2.15 4.99
C ASP A 462 -23.84 -1.43 6.30
N MET A 463 -22.55 -1.11 6.47
CA MET A 463 -22.08 -0.30 7.59
C MET A 463 -22.53 1.16 7.43
N ASP A 464 -22.97 1.77 8.52
CA ASP A 464 -23.21 3.21 8.65
C ASP A 464 -22.45 3.79 9.85
N PRO A 465 -22.25 5.12 9.90
CA PRO A 465 -21.58 5.78 11.02
C PRO A 465 -22.20 5.43 12.37
N PHE A 466 -21.36 5.18 13.37
CA PHE A 466 -21.77 4.90 14.74
C PHE A 466 -20.88 5.66 15.74
N PRO A 467 -21.34 5.90 16.98
CA PRO A 467 -20.61 6.73 17.92
C PRO A 467 -19.19 6.23 18.16
N PHE A 468 -18.21 7.15 18.13
CA PHE A 468 -16.82 6.83 18.45
C PHE A 468 -16.65 6.23 19.86
N SER A 469 -17.53 6.57 20.81
CA SER A 469 -17.57 5.95 22.14
C SER A 469 -17.78 4.44 22.09
N ASP A 470 -18.63 3.97 21.16
CA ASP A 470 -18.94 2.55 21.00
C ASP A 470 -17.72 1.85 20.40
N LEU A 471 -17.15 2.42 19.32
CA LEU A 471 -15.94 1.92 18.69
C LEU A 471 -14.80 1.75 19.70
N LYS A 472 -14.60 2.76 20.57
CA LYS A 472 -13.56 2.76 21.59
C LYS A 472 -13.81 1.74 22.72
N SER A 473 -15.07 1.40 23.00
CA SER A 473 -15.42 0.42 24.03
C SER A 473 -15.28 -1.04 23.56
N GLU A 474 -15.23 -1.25 22.24
CA GLU A 474 -15.11 -2.56 21.61
C GLU A 474 -13.63 -2.96 21.47
N ARG A 475 -13.34 -4.27 21.54
CA ARG A 475 -11.99 -4.82 21.26
C ARG A 475 -11.90 -5.56 19.93
N CYS A 476 -13.03 -5.80 19.25
CA CYS A 476 -13.10 -6.46 17.96
C CYS A 476 -13.78 -5.59 16.91
N PRO A 477 -13.54 -5.84 15.61
CA PRO A 477 -14.24 -5.11 14.57
C PRO A 477 -15.71 -5.56 14.44
N ARG A 478 -16.53 -4.68 13.86
CA ARG A 478 -17.89 -5.00 13.44
C ARG A 478 -17.90 -5.62 12.04
N ILE A 479 -18.89 -6.46 11.75
CA ILE A 479 -19.15 -7.02 10.43
C ILE A 479 -20.56 -6.61 9.96
N SER A 480 -20.69 -6.22 8.70
CA SER A 480 -21.97 -5.85 8.10
C SER A 480 -22.83 -7.08 7.80
N ALA A 481 -24.15 -6.87 7.74
CA ALA A 481 -25.07 -7.93 7.32
C ALA A 481 -24.83 -8.33 5.85
N ASN A 482 -24.43 -7.39 5.00
CA ASN A 482 -24.09 -7.69 3.61
C ASN A 482 -22.85 -8.62 3.52
N ASP A 483 -21.80 -8.37 4.31
CA ASP A 483 -20.63 -9.27 4.35
C ASP A 483 -21.02 -10.67 4.84
N ILE A 484 -21.95 -10.81 5.78
CA ILE A 484 -22.47 -12.11 6.22
C ILE A 484 -23.18 -12.83 5.06
N VAL A 485 -24.00 -12.12 4.29
CA VAL A 485 -24.74 -12.66 3.15
C VAL A 485 -23.79 -13.13 2.06
N GLU A 486 -22.77 -12.35 1.74
CA GLU A 486 -21.74 -12.68 0.74
C GLU A 486 -20.84 -13.85 1.19
N LEU A 487 -20.36 -13.84 2.44
CA LEU A 487 -19.43 -14.86 2.94
C LEU A 487 -20.10 -16.19 3.29
N ASN A 488 -21.43 -16.20 3.49
CA ASN A 488 -22.23 -17.39 3.79
C ASN A 488 -23.07 -17.85 2.58
N ASP A 489 -22.92 -17.23 1.41
CA ASP A 489 -23.64 -17.54 0.17
C ASP A 489 -25.17 -17.68 0.36
N LEU A 490 -25.77 -16.81 1.19
CA LEU A 490 -27.20 -16.86 1.52
C LEU A 490 -28.13 -16.62 0.31
N LYS A 491 -27.57 -16.21 -0.85
CA LYS A 491 -28.30 -15.94 -2.11
C LYS A 491 -28.11 -17.00 -3.22
N ALA A 492 -27.32 -18.06 -3.02
CA ALA A 492 -26.96 -19.00 -4.10
C ALA A 492 -27.99 -20.16 -4.28
N PRO A 493 -28.59 -20.36 -5.49
CA PRO A 493 -29.68 -21.31 -5.73
C PRO A 493 -29.26 -22.78 -5.97
N THR A 494 -27.97 -23.13 -6.00
CA THR A 494 -27.53 -24.50 -6.28
C THR A 494 -26.46 -25.02 -5.31
N ALA A 495 -26.73 -26.18 -4.72
CA ALA A 495 -25.83 -26.90 -3.84
C ALA A 495 -24.65 -27.50 -4.61
N SER A 496 -23.48 -26.86 -4.52
CA SER A 496 -22.20 -27.45 -4.90
C SER A 496 -21.19 -27.11 -3.80
N LEU A 497 -20.88 -28.11 -2.97
CA LEU A 497 -19.79 -28.18 -1.98
C LEU A 497 -19.52 -26.88 -1.21
N LYS A 498 -20.49 -26.51 -0.35
CA LYS A 498 -20.51 -25.31 0.49
C LYS A 498 -19.69 -25.51 1.78
N THR A 499 -18.58 -24.80 1.94
CA THR A 499 -17.95 -24.62 3.27
C THR A 499 -18.18 -23.18 3.70
N SER A 500 -19.07 -22.96 4.68
CA SER A 500 -19.27 -21.63 5.26
C SER A 500 -17.96 -21.09 5.83
N LYS A 501 -17.63 -19.82 5.53
CA LYS A 501 -16.45 -19.13 6.09
C LYS A 501 -16.73 -18.55 7.49
N LEU A 502 -17.98 -18.66 7.98
CA LEU A 502 -18.45 -18.01 9.20
C LEU A 502 -18.91 -19.04 10.24
N LEU A 503 -18.69 -18.71 11.52
CA LEU A 503 -19.36 -19.32 12.65
C LEU A 503 -20.29 -18.27 13.26
N LEU A 504 -21.60 -18.44 13.10
CA LEU A 504 -22.62 -17.51 13.59
C LEU A 504 -23.05 -17.90 15.01
N ILE A 505 -22.72 -17.08 16.01
CA ILE A 505 -23.00 -17.34 17.42
C ILE A 505 -24.08 -16.36 17.89
N ASP A 506 -25.30 -16.86 18.08
CA ASP A 506 -26.43 -16.07 18.55
C ASP A 506 -26.56 -16.15 20.07
N ILE A 507 -26.29 -15.02 20.73
CA ILE A 507 -26.25 -14.95 22.20
C ILE A 507 -27.57 -14.48 22.83
N ARG A 508 -28.62 -14.28 22.02
CA ARG A 508 -29.94 -13.89 22.51
C ARG A 508 -30.56 -15.02 23.34
N SER A 509 -31.59 -14.68 24.10
CA SER A 509 -32.34 -15.68 24.87
C SER A 509 -32.90 -16.76 23.95
N SER A 510 -33.03 -17.99 24.45
CA SER A 510 -33.57 -19.10 23.66
C SER A 510 -34.99 -18.79 23.14
N ASP A 511 -35.79 -18.05 23.90
CA ASP A 511 -37.12 -17.60 23.48
C ASP A 511 -37.08 -16.62 22.29
N GLU A 512 -36.09 -15.73 22.23
CA GLU A 512 -35.91 -14.81 21.09
C GLU A 512 -35.31 -15.51 19.88
N TYR A 513 -34.38 -16.43 20.11
CA TYR A 513 -33.80 -17.27 19.07
C TYR A 513 -34.89 -18.11 18.38
N MET A 514 -35.76 -18.75 19.14
CA MET A 514 -36.86 -19.56 18.62
C MET A 514 -37.91 -18.77 17.85
N LYS A 515 -38.01 -17.45 18.03
CA LYS A 515 -38.92 -16.60 17.23
C LYS A 515 -38.38 -16.36 15.82
N ALA A 516 -37.07 -16.16 15.71
CA ALA A 516 -36.40 -15.87 14.44
C ALA A 516 -34.88 -15.97 14.61
N ALA A 517 -34.19 -16.75 13.77
CA ALA A 517 -32.74 -16.87 13.76
C ALA A 517 -32.17 -16.87 12.34
N LEU A 518 -30.85 -16.68 12.22
CA LEU A 518 -30.16 -16.85 10.94
C LEU A 518 -29.88 -18.33 10.68
N PRO A 519 -29.98 -18.81 9.42
CA PRO A 519 -29.65 -20.17 9.08
C PRO A 519 -28.23 -20.55 9.53
N SER A 520 -28.11 -21.74 10.13
CA SER A 520 -26.83 -22.27 10.65
C SER A 520 -26.21 -21.48 11.82
N SER A 521 -26.91 -20.53 12.43
CA SER A 521 -26.46 -19.97 13.70
C SER A 521 -26.66 -20.95 14.85
N ILE A 522 -25.84 -20.80 15.88
CA ILE A 522 -25.95 -21.58 17.12
C ILE A 522 -26.43 -20.66 18.24
N ASN A 523 -27.40 -21.11 19.04
CA ASN A 523 -27.81 -20.37 20.22
C ASN A 523 -26.93 -20.74 21.42
N ILE A 524 -26.24 -19.74 21.99
CA ILE A 524 -25.44 -19.88 23.20
C ILE A 524 -25.81 -18.74 24.15
N SER A 525 -26.56 -19.03 25.21
CA SER A 525 -26.96 -18.00 26.17
C SER A 525 -25.73 -17.36 26.84
N TYR A 526 -25.67 -16.02 26.83
CA TYR A 526 -24.62 -15.23 27.48
C TYR A 526 -24.35 -15.67 28.93
N GLU A 527 -25.41 -15.88 29.72
CA GLU A 527 -25.33 -16.19 31.15
C GLU A 527 -24.66 -17.54 31.47
N LYS A 528 -24.60 -18.44 30.49
CA LYS A 528 -24.05 -19.79 30.65
C LYS A 528 -22.66 -19.94 30.05
N ALA A 529 -22.20 -18.95 29.28
CA ALA A 529 -20.99 -19.08 28.48
C ALA A 529 -19.69 -18.91 29.30
N PHE A 530 -19.67 -17.97 30.24
CA PHE A 530 -18.47 -17.59 30.99
C PHE A 530 -18.68 -17.64 32.51
N ASP A 531 -17.60 -17.86 33.25
CA ASP A 531 -17.57 -17.64 34.70
C ASP A 531 -17.32 -16.18 35.09
N ASN A 532 -17.29 -15.89 36.39
CA ASN A 532 -17.00 -14.56 36.93
C ASN A 532 -15.57 -14.06 36.65
N GLN A 533 -14.70 -14.88 36.06
CA GLN A 533 -13.33 -14.54 35.66
C GLN A 533 -13.20 -14.50 34.13
N ASP A 534 -14.33 -14.39 33.41
CA ASP A 534 -14.41 -14.34 31.95
C ASP A 534 -13.84 -15.58 31.24
N ARG A 535 -13.72 -16.72 31.93
CA ARG A 535 -13.28 -17.99 31.33
C ARG A 535 -14.46 -18.75 30.80
N ILE A 536 -14.29 -19.40 29.64
CA ILE A 536 -15.35 -20.23 29.03
C ILE A 536 -15.63 -21.43 29.94
N ILE A 537 -16.89 -21.59 30.36
CA ILE A 537 -17.38 -22.74 31.13
C ILE A 537 -18.34 -23.63 30.35
N ASP A 538 -18.90 -23.12 29.25
CA ASP A 538 -19.75 -23.91 28.37
C ASP A 538 -18.88 -24.82 27.50
N ASN A 539 -18.88 -26.13 27.84
CA ASN A 539 -18.12 -27.15 27.13
C ASN A 539 -18.51 -27.26 25.64
N ARG A 540 -19.77 -26.97 25.30
CA ARG A 540 -20.24 -27.00 23.90
C ARG A 540 -19.68 -25.80 23.15
N LEU A 541 -19.75 -24.60 23.73
CA LEU A 541 -19.15 -23.41 23.14
C LEU A 541 -17.65 -23.63 22.90
N GLN A 542 -16.92 -24.13 23.90
CA GLN A 542 -15.50 -24.42 23.77
C GLN A 542 -15.22 -25.42 22.63
N HIS A 543 -15.96 -26.53 22.60
CA HIS A 543 -15.80 -27.54 21.56
C HIS A 543 -16.04 -26.99 20.15
N ILE A 544 -17.10 -26.20 19.96
CA ILE A 544 -17.41 -25.58 18.66
C ILE A 544 -16.32 -24.58 18.26
N LEU A 545 -15.89 -23.72 19.18
CA LEU A 545 -14.85 -22.73 18.90
C LEU A 545 -13.52 -23.42 18.51
N ASP A 546 -13.18 -24.52 19.19
CA ASP A 546 -11.97 -25.31 18.89
C ASP A 546 -12.06 -26.05 17.55
N GLN A 547 -13.24 -26.58 17.19
CA GLN A 547 -13.46 -27.20 15.88
C GLN A 547 -13.40 -26.20 14.72
N HIS A 548 -13.84 -24.96 14.96
CA HIS A 548 -13.99 -23.93 13.93
C HIS A 548 -12.98 -22.77 14.07
N ARG A 549 -11.75 -23.07 14.52
CA ARG A 549 -10.71 -22.05 14.73
C ARG A 549 -10.39 -21.19 13.50
N SER A 550 -10.49 -21.72 12.29
CA SER A 550 -10.23 -20.97 11.06
C SER A 550 -11.39 -20.09 10.60
N LEU A 551 -12.62 -20.28 11.10
CA LEU A 551 -13.78 -19.49 10.66
C LEU A 551 -13.80 -18.12 11.33
N VAL A 552 -14.47 -17.15 10.69
CA VAL A 552 -14.79 -15.86 11.32
C VAL A 552 -15.95 -16.07 12.27
N LYS A 553 -15.76 -15.80 13.57
CA LYS A 553 -16.78 -15.93 14.60
C LYS A 553 -17.56 -14.63 14.67
N VAL A 554 -18.83 -14.67 14.24
CA VAL A 554 -19.72 -13.53 14.27
C VAL A 554 -20.67 -13.67 15.45
N VAL A 555 -20.53 -12.79 16.43
CA VAL A 555 -21.42 -12.75 17.59
C VAL A 555 -22.63 -11.89 17.26
N ILE A 556 -23.79 -12.50 17.38
CA ILE A 556 -25.11 -11.95 17.04
C ILE A 556 -25.86 -11.70 18.34
N GLY A 557 -26.23 -10.45 18.56
CA GLY A 557 -27.06 -10.04 19.69
C GLY A 557 -28.24 -9.17 19.27
N ASN A 558 -28.97 -8.70 20.26
CA ASN A 558 -29.96 -7.64 20.09
C ASN A 558 -29.26 -6.27 19.99
N LYS A 559 -30.02 -5.23 19.64
CA LYS A 559 -29.54 -3.84 19.58
C LYS A 559 -28.94 -3.33 20.91
N ASN A 560 -29.16 -4.04 22.03
CA ASN A 560 -28.51 -3.79 23.31
C ASN A 560 -27.07 -4.33 23.28
N HIS A 561 -26.14 -3.50 22.79
CA HIS A 561 -24.77 -3.87 22.49
C HIS A 561 -23.97 -4.44 23.66
N LYS A 562 -24.23 -4.02 24.91
CA LYS A 562 -23.35 -4.32 26.05
C LYS A 562 -23.04 -5.81 26.23
N GLN A 563 -24.05 -6.68 26.32
CA GLN A 563 -23.82 -8.13 26.47
C GLN A 563 -23.05 -8.73 25.29
N THR A 564 -23.28 -8.21 24.09
CA THR A 564 -22.62 -8.69 22.88
C THR A 564 -21.16 -8.27 22.82
N VAL A 565 -20.85 -7.04 23.26
CA VAL A 565 -19.49 -6.52 23.40
C VAL A 565 -18.74 -7.26 24.52
N ASP A 566 -19.38 -7.49 25.68
CA ASP A 566 -18.77 -8.24 26.78
C ASP A 566 -18.46 -9.68 26.32
N PHE A 567 -19.36 -10.33 25.59
CA PHE A 567 -19.14 -11.67 25.03
C PHE A 567 -17.96 -11.71 24.06
N THR A 568 -17.86 -10.78 23.11
CA THR A 568 -16.75 -10.73 22.16
C THR A 568 -15.42 -10.43 22.85
N ASN A 569 -15.41 -9.50 23.81
CA ASN A 569 -14.24 -9.18 24.62
C ASN A 569 -13.74 -10.40 25.38
N ASN A 570 -14.64 -11.21 25.95
CA ASN A 570 -14.29 -12.43 26.64
C ASN A 570 -13.70 -13.49 25.69
N LEU A 571 -14.23 -13.64 24.47
CA LEU A 571 -13.61 -14.51 23.47
C LEU A 571 -12.17 -14.09 23.13
N ILE A 572 -11.93 -12.78 22.99
CA ILE A 572 -10.59 -12.23 22.71
C ILE A 572 -9.64 -12.47 23.89
N THR A 573 -10.09 -12.23 25.13
CA THR A 573 -9.32 -12.53 26.35
C THR A 573 -8.92 -14.00 26.44
N ASN A 574 -9.77 -14.91 25.93
CA ASN A 574 -9.48 -16.34 25.81
C ASN A 574 -8.68 -16.71 24.54
N ASN A 575 -8.11 -15.74 23.83
CA ASN A 575 -7.25 -15.88 22.64
C ASN A 575 -7.93 -16.48 21.40
N TYR A 576 -9.24 -16.33 21.24
CA TYR A 576 -9.91 -16.72 20.00
C TYR A 576 -9.70 -15.65 18.91
N THR A 577 -9.19 -16.07 17.77
CA THR A 577 -8.98 -15.22 16.58
C THR A 577 -10.27 -15.05 15.79
N ARG A 578 -10.29 -14.03 14.94
CA ARG A 578 -11.34 -13.75 13.95
C ARG A 578 -12.71 -13.53 14.57
N VAL A 579 -12.77 -12.86 15.72
CA VAL A 579 -14.02 -12.50 16.42
C VAL A 579 -14.54 -11.18 15.88
N CYS A 580 -15.83 -11.12 15.55
CA CYS A 580 -16.53 -9.93 15.09
C CYS A 580 -17.89 -9.77 15.76
N LEU A 581 -18.34 -8.53 15.86
CA LEU A 581 -19.70 -8.18 16.26
C LEU A 581 -20.59 -7.92 15.03
N LEU A 582 -21.81 -8.46 14.99
CA LEU A 582 -22.78 -8.08 13.96
C LEU A 582 -23.22 -6.62 14.15
N HIS A 583 -22.95 -5.78 13.15
CA HIS A 583 -23.44 -4.42 13.09
C HIS A 583 -24.99 -4.37 13.09
N LYS A 584 -25.58 -3.46 13.86
CA LYS A 584 -27.05 -3.31 14.09
C LYS A 584 -27.76 -4.52 14.74
N GLY A 585 -27.04 -5.59 15.07
CA GLY A 585 -27.61 -6.81 15.65
C GLY A 585 -28.55 -7.55 14.69
N ILE A 586 -29.27 -8.57 15.20
CA ILE A 586 -30.12 -9.46 14.38
C ILE A 586 -31.24 -8.72 13.62
N ASP A 587 -31.67 -7.57 14.14
CA ASP A 587 -32.81 -6.81 13.63
C ASP A 587 -32.60 -6.30 12.20
N VAL A 588 -31.34 -6.14 11.78
CA VAL A 588 -30.96 -5.76 10.41
C VAL A 588 -31.51 -6.72 9.35
N PHE A 589 -31.79 -7.98 9.73
CA PHE A 589 -32.32 -8.99 8.82
C PHE A 589 -33.85 -9.07 8.77
N LYS A 590 -34.59 -8.34 9.62
CA LYS A 590 -36.07 -8.48 9.74
C LYS A 590 -36.82 -8.25 8.42
N THR A 591 -36.37 -7.32 7.59
CA THR A 591 -37.00 -6.97 6.31
C THR A 591 -36.46 -7.76 5.12
N THR A 592 -35.45 -8.61 5.33
CA THR A 592 -34.74 -9.32 4.25
C THR A 592 -35.36 -10.66 3.87
N GLY A 593 -36.20 -11.23 4.73
CA GLY A 593 -36.71 -12.59 4.59
C GLY A 593 -35.68 -13.70 4.86
N MET A 594 -34.48 -13.36 5.37
CA MET A 594 -33.40 -14.34 5.64
C MET A 594 -33.53 -15.03 7.00
N LEU A 595 -34.42 -14.55 7.88
CA LEU A 595 -34.66 -15.16 9.18
C LEU A 595 -35.64 -16.33 9.03
N TYR A 596 -35.36 -17.42 9.73
CA TYR A 596 -36.26 -18.57 9.83
C TYR A 596 -36.68 -18.81 11.28
N VAL A 597 -37.77 -19.55 11.47
CA VAL A 597 -38.22 -20.00 12.80
C VAL A 597 -37.55 -21.33 13.10
N PRO A 598 -36.64 -21.41 14.09
CA PRO A 598 -36.00 -22.67 14.44
C PRO A 598 -37.00 -23.70 14.96
N THR A 599 -36.70 -24.97 14.73
CA THR A 599 -37.47 -26.09 15.28
C THR A 599 -36.87 -26.53 16.62
N PRO A 600 -37.62 -27.24 17.47
CA PRO A 600 -37.08 -27.75 18.75
C PRO A 600 -35.86 -28.67 18.60
N SER A 601 -35.67 -29.28 17.42
CA SER A 601 -34.45 -30.03 17.07
C SER A 601 -33.22 -29.16 16.81
N ASP A 602 -33.41 -27.87 16.58
CA ASP A 602 -32.32 -26.89 16.37
C ASP A 602 -31.87 -26.24 17.70
N LEU A 603 -32.63 -26.46 18.79
CA LEU A 603 -32.21 -26.12 20.14
C LEU A 603 -31.21 -27.15 20.69
N PRO A 604 -30.30 -26.73 21.59
CA PRO A 604 -29.40 -27.63 22.30
C PRO A 604 -30.04 -28.82 23.01
#